data_AF-A0A6M8FMU3-F1
#
_entry.id   AF-A0A6M8FMU3-F1
#
_cell.length_a   1.000
_cell.length_b   1.000
_cell.length_c   1.000
_cell.angle_alpha   90.00
_cell.angle_beta   90.00
_cell.angle_gamma   90.00
#
_symmetry.space_group_name_H-M   'P 1'
#
loop_
_entity.id
_entity.type
_entity.pdbx_description
1 polymer ?
#
loop_
_entity_poly.entity_id
_entity_poly.type
_entity_poly.pdbx_seq_one_letter_code
_entity_poly.pdbx_strand_id
1 'polypeptide(L)'
;MSGKPAARLGDPTACPIPGHGSNPIAAGSPDVLFDGKPAARMGDASACGGALVGNVIPNVLINGKPATTIGTVGNHGNVVVAGSGTVIIGTSGGGATIGPVEPVSFVASAVAAVVDALIPSAEAAEQKSEALDYRLELKSGGNRVLTPLEIPDYDELDSGTTKNLETIDFLVSNREQPADSLTLEVLDGSTLLYAEADTAKLLPPGEHTWQWDGYSLTGVLDTKVLKSAALKVRLTAVKGGLQQIVELPLANESEEVDWVDARVDRNAKTVEVTVRPSFSDGGIKGQNSNLTPLTYAALETQAKRGIEYYWSRNATRAQGIANGINSSKGLYLFTVKADINAKPCAKNFPLTENLTVDGGRSTSLGGFRVIHHNSGYWSVRRYPAIFSDEEFMHTSAHEFGHLVLNDYGDGGLIPHYSWSHKDTSTVLTQRRKDNNYIPATGELDVMHYFTEPPSGESAWLDFWDRSSISEQDVKGLLWLTRVQFHD
;
A
#
# COMPACT_ATOMS: atom_id res chain seq x y z
N MET A 1 24.04 29.82 -9.41
CA MET A 1 23.91 28.39 -9.05
C MET A 1 24.64 27.57 -10.10
N SER A 2 25.74 26.89 -9.77
CA SER A 2 26.54 26.16 -10.77
C SER A 2 26.12 24.70 -10.83
N GLY A 3 25.15 24.38 -11.69
CA GLY A 3 24.90 22.99 -12.07
C GLY A 3 25.89 22.53 -13.15
N LYS A 4 26.03 21.21 -13.29
CA LYS A 4 26.87 20.58 -14.31
C LYS A 4 26.03 19.74 -15.26
N PRO A 5 26.41 19.61 -16.53
CA PRO A 5 25.74 18.71 -17.46
C PRO A 5 25.64 17.27 -16.94
N ALA A 6 24.46 16.68 -17.05
CA ALA A 6 24.20 15.29 -16.65
C ALA A 6 24.89 14.31 -17.59
N ALA A 7 25.49 13.25 -17.06
CA ALA A 7 26.14 12.23 -17.89
C ALA A 7 25.17 11.12 -18.29
N ARG A 8 25.42 10.51 -19.46
CA ARG A 8 24.56 9.49 -20.08
C ARG A 8 25.41 8.36 -20.65
N LEU A 9 24.75 7.24 -20.96
CA LEU A 9 25.34 6.17 -21.76
C LEU A 9 25.94 6.74 -23.05
N GLY A 10 27.19 6.36 -23.32
CA GLY A 10 27.94 6.80 -24.48
C GLY A 10 28.72 8.10 -24.30
N ASP A 11 28.50 8.87 -23.23
CA ASP A 11 29.29 10.08 -22.99
C ASP A 11 30.75 9.71 -22.63
N PRO A 12 31.76 10.45 -23.12
CA PRO A 12 33.18 10.11 -22.97
C PRO A 12 33.71 10.27 -21.54
N THR A 13 34.60 9.36 -21.17
CA THR A 13 35.43 9.43 -19.95
C THR A 13 36.92 9.41 -20.31
N ALA A 14 37.76 10.10 -19.55
CA ALA A 14 39.21 10.14 -19.72
C ALA A 14 39.90 9.35 -18.61
N CYS A 15 40.46 8.18 -18.94
CA CYS A 15 41.09 7.27 -17.98
C CYS A 15 42.62 7.46 -17.94
N PRO A 16 43.23 7.66 -16.75
CA PRO A 16 44.67 7.89 -16.62
C PRO A 16 45.52 6.61 -16.71
N ILE A 17 44.90 5.43 -16.71
CA ILE A 17 45.63 4.15 -16.82
C ILE A 17 46.22 4.03 -18.24
N PRO A 18 47.54 3.78 -18.38
CA PRO A 18 48.17 3.59 -19.68
C PRO A 18 47.43 2.55 -20.54
N GLY A 19 47.08 2.93 -21.76
CA GLY A 19 46.34 2.07 -22.70
C GLY A 19 44.81 2.16 -22.62
N HIS A 20 44.22 2.81 -21.61
CA HIS A 20 42.76 2.94 -21.51
C HIS A 20 42.20 4.16 -22.26
N GLY A 21 42.92 5.29 -22.24
CA GLY A 21 42.58 6.49 -23.00
C GLY A 21 41.15 7.03 -22.75
N SER A 22 40.58 7.67 -23.78
CA SER A 22 39.21 8.16 -23.76
C SER A 22 38.24 7.05 -24.18
N ASN A 23 37.27 6.72 -23.33
CA ASN A 23 36.32 5.64 -23.57
C ASN A 23 34.92 5.99 -23.00
N PRO A 24 33.83 5.54 -23.65
CA PRO A 24 32.48 5.94 -23.27
C PRO A 24 32.00 5.30 -21.96
N ILE A 25 31.02 5.92 -21.32
CA ILE A 25 30.18 5.25 -20.31
C ILE A 25 29.40 4.12 -21.01
N ALA A 26 29.49 2.91 -20.48
CA ALA A 26 29.00 1.68 -21.10
C ALA A 26 27.69 1.14 -20.49
N ALA A 27 27.24 1.70 -19.37
CA ALA A 27 25.96 1.37 -18.74
C ALA A 27 25.22 2.63 -18.29
N GLY A 28 23.91 2.53 -18.14
CA GLY A 28 23.05 3.61 -17.66
C GLY A 28 21.77 3.07 -17.03
N SER A 29 20.85 3.97 -16.73
CA SER A 29 19.49 3.64 -16.29
C SER A 29 18.72 2.81 -17.34
N PRO A 30 17.93 1.81 -16.93
CA PRO A 30 17.10 1.05 -17.86
C PRO A 30 15.90 1.84 -18.42
N ASP A 31 15.51 2.94 -17.78
CA ASP A 31 14.22 3.61 -18.01
C ASP A 31 14.27 5.15 -17.92
N VAL A 32 15.30 5.75 -17.31
CA VAL A 32 15.47 7.21 -17.26
C VAL A 32 16.39 7.67 -18.39
N LEU A 33 15.87 8.53 -19.26
CA LEU A 33 16.58 9.06 -20.43
C LEU A 33 16.85 10.57 -20.27
N PHE A 34 18.07 11.01 -20.58
CA PHE A 34 18.40 12.42 -20.81
C PHE A 34 18.76 12.59 -22.29
N ASP A 35 18.10 13.53 -22.97
CA ASP A 35 18.19 13.70 -24.43
C ASP A 35 18.08 12.37 -25.22
N GLY A 36 17.16 11.49 -24.79
CA GLY A 36 16.92 10.19 -25.45
C GLY A 36 18.00 9.11 -25.20
N LYS A 37 18.98 9.33 -24.32
CA LYS A 37 19.97 8.32 -23.91
C LYS A 37 19.85 7.95 -22.44
N PRO A 38 20.08 6.68 -22.06
CA PRO A 38 20.11 6.24 -20.66
C PRO A 38 20.95 7.15 -19.76
N ALA A 39 20.37 7.66 -18.67
CA ALA A 39 21.07 8.49 -17.71
C ALA A 39 22.10 7.67 -16.92
N ALA A 40 23.32 8.19 -16.77
CA ALA A 40 24.38 7.50 -16.05
C ALA A 40 24.32 7.79 -14.54
N ARG A 41 24.59 6.77 -13.73
CA ARG A 41 24.40 6.77 -12.28
C ARG A 41 25.62 6.19 -11.58
N MET A 42 25.72 6.39 -10.28
CA MET A 42 26.75 5.76 -9.47
C MET A 42 26.73 4.23 -9.65
N GLY A 43 27.91 3.66 -9.88
CA GLY A 43 28.13 2.25 -10.13
C GLY A 43 28.02 1.83 -11.60
N ASP A 44 27.52 2.69 -12.50
CA ASP A 44 27.49 2.37 -13.93
C ASP A 44 28.93 2.31 -14.47
N ALA A 45 29.21 1.30 -15.31
CA ALA A 45 30.55 1.01 -15.83
C ALA A 45 30.90 1.91 -17.03
N SER A 46 32.17 2.27 -17.14
CA SER A 46 32.80 2.80 -18.36
C SER A 46 33.42 1.67 -19.17
N ALA A 47 33.62 1.87 -20.47
CA ALA A 47 34.13 0.83 -21.36
C ALA A 47 35.55 0.34 -21.01
N CYS A 48 36.34 1.11 -20.24
CA CYS A 48 37.60 0.64 -19.66
C CYS A 48 37.45 -0.22 -18.40
N GLY A 49 36.22 -0.65 -18.06
CA GLY A 49 35.91 -1.47 -16.88
C GLY A 49 35.79 -0.71 -15.56
N GLY A 50 36.03 0.61 -15.55
CA GLY A 50 35.95 1.43 -14.35
C GLY A 50 34.51 1.84 -14.02
N ALA A 51 34.05 1.64 -12.78
CA ALA A 51 32.72 2.04 -12.32
C ALA A 51 32.73 3.48 -11.79
N LEU A 52 31.70 4.27 -12.11
CA LEU A 52 31.54 5.66 -11.64
C LEU A 52 31.24 5.69 -10.14
N VAL A 53 32.11 6.28 -9.31
CA VAL A 53 31.99 6.17 -7.84
C VAL A 53 32.22 7.48 -7.09
N GLY A 54 33.00 8.41 -7.62
CA GLY A 54 33.39 9.67 -6.98
C GLY A 54 32.82 10.89 -7.69
N ASN A 55 32.69 12.01 -6.99
CA ASN A 55 32.11 13.26 -7.52
C ASN A 55 30.72 13.05 -8.18
N VAL A 56 29.91 12.16 -7.61
CA VAL A 56 28.50 11.98 -7.97
C VAL A 56 27.63 13.02 -7.26
N ILE A 57 26.38 13.16 -7.67
CA ILE A 57 25.40 14.06 -7.06
C ILE A 57 24.49 13.24 -6.12
N PRO A 58 24.73 13.23 -4.80
CA PRO A 58 24.08 12.30 -3.87
C PRO A 58 22.61 12.62 -3.62
N ASN A 59 22.18 13.86 -3.87
CA ASN A 59 20.83 14.36 -3.62
C ASN A 59 19.92 14.33 -4.85
N VAL A 60 20.42 13.88 -6.01
CA VAL A 60 19.61 13.64 -7.20
C VAL A 60 19.75 12.16 -7.52
N LEU A 61 18.69 11.40 -7.27
CA LEU A 61 18.68 9.95 -7.40
C LEU A 61 17.97 9.53 -8.68
N ILE A 62 18.62 8.66 -9.45
CA ILE A 62 18.07 8.03 -10.65
C ILE A 62 18.02 6.53 -10.36
N ASN A 63 16.83 5.94 -10.32
CA ASN A 63 16.59 4.57 -9.83
C ASN A 63 17.29 4.27 -8.49
N GLY A 64 17.18 5.21 -7.54
CA GLY A 64 17.77 5.06 -6.20
C GLY A 64 19.30 5.21 -6.12
N LYS A 65 19.99 5.51 -7.23
CA LYS A 65 21.44 5.72 -7.27
C LYS A 65 21.78 7.18 -7.54
N PRO A 66 22.82 7.76 -6.90
CA PRO A 66 23.28 9.12 -7.20
C PRO A 66 23.52 9.38 -8.68
N ALA A 67 23.03 10.51 -9.18
CA ALA A 67 23.23 10.92 -10.57
C ALA A 67 24.69 11.30 -10.84
N THR A 68 25.13 11.12 -12.08
CA THR A 68 26.48 11.48 -12.51
C THR A 68 26.45 12.69 -13.44
N THR A 69 27.53 13.48 -13.43
CA THR A 69 27.67 14.71 -14.20
C THR A 69 29.08 14.81 -14.79
N ILE A 70 29.34 15.81 -15.63
CA ILE A 70 30.71 16.15 -16.02
C ILE A 70 31.58 16.36 -14.76
N GLY A 71 32.71 15.67 -14.71
CA GLY A 71 33.63 15.67 -13.57
C GLY A 71 33.38 14.58 -12.53
N THR A 72 32.34 13.74 -12.68
CA THR A 72 32.24 12.46 -11.97
C THR A 72 33.46 11.60 -12.30
N VAL A 73 33.96 10.85 -11.33
CA VAL A 73 35.19 10.06 -11.43
C VAL A 73 34.90 8.59 -11.15
N GLY A 74 35.36 7.71 -12.04
CA GLY A 74 35.31 6.27 -11.81
C GLY A 74 36.46 5.75 -10.95
N ASN A 75 36.35 4.50 -10.49
CA ASN A 75 37.35 3.86 -9.61
C ASN A 75 38.72 3.64 -10.28
N HIS A 76 38.81 3.74 -11.61
CA HIS A 76 40.08 3.82 -12.35
C HIS A 76 40.65 5.24 -12.44
N GLY A 77 40.02 6.22 -11.78
CA GLY A 77 40.32 7.65 -11.94
C GLY A 77 39.76 8.24 -13.24
N ASN A 78 38.92 7.52 -13.97
CA ASN A 78 38.39 7.98 -15.25
C ASN A 78 37.34 9.08 -15.05
N VAL A 79 37.63 10.28 -15.55
CA VAL A 79 36.77 11.46 -15.36
C VAL A 79 35.77 11.55 -16.51
N VAL A 80 34.50 11.75 -16.22
CA VAL A 80 33.47 12.06 -17.24
C VAL A 80 33.75 13.45 -17.80
N VAL A 81 33.98 13.57 -19.12
CA VAL A 81 34.42 14.83 -19.75
C VAL A 81 33.37 15.51 -20.62
N ALA A 82 32.25 14.85 -20.93
CA ALA A 82 31.09 15.47 -21.58
C ALA A 82 29.77 14.90 -21.04
N GLY A 83 28.66 15.57 -21.36
CA GLY A 83 27.33 15.25 -20.84
C GLY A 83 26.22 15.82 -21.73
N SER A 84 25.00 15.87 -21.20
CA SER A 84 23.80 16.42 -21.81
C SER A 84 23.94 17.90 -22.18
N GLY A 85 23.33 18.30 -23.31
CA GLY A 85 23.27 19.70 -23.72
C GLY A 85 22.15 20.49 -23.05
N THR A 86 21.16 19.82 -22.46
CA THR A 86 19.92 20.44 -21.95
C THR A 86 19.67 20.15 -20.48
N VAL A 87 20.19 19.04 -19.94
CA VAL A 87 19.98 18.59 -18.57
C VAL A 87 21.17 18.99 -17.71
N ILE A 88 20.94 19.91 -16.78
CA ILE A 88 21.93 20.46 -15.86
C ILE A 88 21.54 20.07 -14.42
N ILE A 89 22.44 19.37 -13.71
CA ILE A 89 22.21 18.89 -12.34
C ILE A 89 23.06 19.71 -11.36
N GLY A 90 22.39 20.28 -10.34
CA GLY A 90 23.00 21.12 -9.30
C GLY A 90 23.49 20.34 -8.07
N THR A 91 24.45 20.92 -7.33
CA THR A 91 25.02 20.35 -6.09
C THR A 91 24.39 20.88 -4.80
N SER A 92 23.56 21.93 -4.86
CA SER A 92 22.90 22.53 -3.70
C SER A 92 21.38 22.38 -3.82
N GLY A 93 20.77 21.58 -2.95
CA GLY A 93 19.32 21.50 -2.74
C GLY A 93 18.77 22.74 -2.01
N GLY A 94 19.18 23.93 -2.41
CA GLY A 94 18.50 25.16 -2.02
C GLY A 94 17.28 25.27 -2.93
N GLY A 95 16.12 24.84 -2.45
CA GLY A 95 14.85 25.19 -3.09
C GLY A 95 14.86 26.70 -3.27
N ALA A 96 14.85 27.16 -4.53
CA ALA A 96 14.60 28.56 -4.79
C ALA A 96 13.24 28.88 -4.17
N THR A 97 13.17 29.93 -3.36
CA THR A 97 11.89 30.52 -3.00
C THR A 97 11.19 30.87 -4.31
N ILE A 98 10.11 30.15 -4.63
CA ILE A 98 9.25 30.54 -5.74
C ILE A 98 8.55 31.80 -5.27
N GLY A 99 9.11 32.95 -5.64
CA GLY A 99 8.37 34.21 -5.60
C GLY A 99 7.27 34.16 -6.66
N PRO A 100 6.14 34.83 -6.44
CA PRO A 100 5.10 34.94 -7.46
C PRO A 100 5.72 35.46 -8.76
N VAL A 101 5.35 34.84 -9.88
CA VAL A 101 5.70 35.34 -11.20
C VAL A 101 4.95 36.65 -11.36
N GLU A 102 5.66 37.79 -11.33
CA GLU A 102 5.08 39.08 -11.67
C GLU A 102 4.49 38.99 -13.09
N PRO A 103 3.24 39.43 -13.31
CA PRO A 103 2.64 39.41 -14.63
C PRO A 103 3.46 40.29 -15.57
N VAL A 104 3.75 39.75 -16.76
CA VAL A 104 4.37 40.52 -17.84
C VAL A 104 3.41 41.65 -18.21
N SER A 105 3.72 42.88 -17.80
CA SER A 105 2.95 44.06 -18.19
C SER A 105 3.22 44.35 -19.66
N PHE A 106 2.30 43.95 -20.55
CA PHE A 106 2.22 44.57 -21.86
C PHE A 106 1.66 45.98 -21.66
N VAL A 107 2.52 46.97 -21.80
CA VAL A 107 2.12 48.37 -21.85
C VAL A 107 1.37 48.57 -23.17
N ALA A 108 0.04 48.50 -23.13
CA ALA A 108 -0.79 48.96 -24.23
C ALA A 108 -0.69 50.48 -24.27
N SER A 109 0.25 50.99 -25.09
CA SER A 109 0.36 52.42 -25.34
C SER A 109 -0.86 52.85 -26.16
N ALA A 110 -1.67 53.72 -25.55
CA ALA A 110 -2.80 54.36 -26.17
C ALA A 110 -2.36 55.14 -27.42
N VAL A 111 -3.01 54.87 -28.55
CA VAL A 111 -3.18 55.83 -29.63
C VAL A 111 -4.65 55.85 -29.97
N ALA A 112 -5.40 56.66 -29.24
CA ALA A 112 -6.76 57.04 -29.59
C ALA A 112 -6.83 58.56 -29.62
N ALA A 113 -6.61 59.12 -30.80
CA ALA A 113 -7.17 60.41 -31.19
C ALA A 113 -7.17 60.55 -32.72
N VAL A 114 -8.31 61.03 -33.22
CA VAL A 114 -8.57 61.65 -34.53
C VAL A 114 -8.88 60.74 -35.73
N VAL A 115 -10.19 60.57 -36.00
CA VAL A 115 -10.97 60.80 -37.26
C VAL A 115 -12.18 59.85 -37.26
N ASP A 116 -13.35 60.27 -36.78
CA ASP A 116 -14.45 60.98 -37.47
C ASP A 116 -15.15 60.18 -38.60
N ALA A 117 -16.47 60.07 -38.41
CA ALA A 117 -17.58 59.72 -39.29
C ALA A 117 -17.37 58.82 -40.53
N LEU A 118 -18.09 57.67 -40.57
CA LEU A 118 -19.05 57.24 -41.62
C LEU A 118 -19.28 55.71 -41.60
N ILE A 119 -20.56 55.30 -41.71
CA ILE A 119 -21.11 53.97 -42.14
C ILE A 119 -21.54 53.01 -41.00
N PRO A 120 -22.72 52.33 -41.13
CA PRO A 120 -23.66 52.09 -40.03
C PRO A 120 -23.52 50.73 -39.33
N SER A 121 -24.27 50.62 -38.23
CA SER A 121 -24.54 49.48 -37.37
C SER A 121 -24.41 48.10 -38.05
N ALA A 122 -23.35 47.37 -37.72
CA ALA A 122 -23.28 45.93 -37.92
C ALA A 122 -23.57 45.25 -36.60
N GLU A 123 -24.51 44.30 -36.63
CA GLU A 123 -24.96 43.48 -35.52
C GLU A 123 -23.77 42.92 -34.73
N ALA A 124 -23.81 43.12 -33.41
CA ALA A 124 -22.98 42.39 -32.48
C ALA A 124 -23.37 40.91 -32.55
N ALA A 125 -22.73 40.16 -33.45
CA ALA A 125 -22.66 38.72 -33.31
C ALA A 125 -21.99 38.44 -31.96
N GLU A 126 -22.69 37.74 -31.07
CA GLU A 126 -22.13 37.17 -29.85
C GLU A 126 -20.82 36.45 -30.20
N GLN A 127 -19.69 37.05 -29.85
CA GLN A 127 -18.43 36.32 -29.76
C GLN A 127 -18.61 35.31 -28.63
N LYS A 128 -18.98 34.07 -28.97
CA LYS A 128 -18.82 32.93 -28.07
C LYS A 128 -17.37 32.97 -27.58
N SER A 129 -17.18 33.24 -26.29
CA SER A 129 -15.85 33.27 -25.71
C SER A 129 -15.23 31.89 -25.91
N GLU A 130 -13.96 31.82 -26.30
CA GLU A 130 -13.23 30.55 -26.41
C GLU A 130 -12.88 29.96 -25.03
N ALA A 131 -13.75 30.11 -24.03
CA ALA A 131 -13.49 29.65 -22.67
C ALA A 131 -13.49 28.12 -22.58
N LEU A 132 -12.65 27.61 -21.69
CA LEU A 132 -12.71 26.24 -21.18
C LEU A 132 -13.47 26.28 -19.85
N ASP A 133 -14.48 25.41 -19.68
CA ASP A 133 -15.20 25.20 -18.40
C ASP A 133 -15.36 23.70 -18.16
N TYR A 134 -14.22 23.06 -17.90
CA TYR A 134 -14.17 21.69 -17.38
C TYR A 134 -14.34 21.68 -15.86
N ARG A 135 -15.03 20.68 -15.35
CA ARG A 135 -15.22 20.43 -13.91
C ARG A 135 -15.01 18.97 -13.61
N LEU A 136 -14.59 18.69 -12.39
CA LEU A 136 -14.29 17.36 -11.89
C LEU A 136 -14.81 17.25 -10.46
N GLU A 137 -15.62 16.22 -10.20
CA GLU A 137 -16.20 15.92 -8.89
C GLU A 137 -16.40 14.40 -8.75
N LEU A 138 -16.65 13.92 -7.53
CA LEU A 138 -17.10 12.55 -7.34
C LEU A 138 -18.56 12.44 -7.83
N LYS A 139 -18.86 11.40 -8.61
CA LYS A 139 -20.18 11.24 -9.21
C LYS A 139 -21.24 11.03 -8.12
N SER A 140 -22.28 11.87 -8.13
CA SER A 140 -23.45 11.69 -7.26
C SER A 140 -24.18 10.39 -7.58
N GLY A 141 -24.44 9.57 -6.56
CA GLY A 141 -25.02 8.22 -6.71
C GLY A 141 -24.09 7.20 -7.39
N GLY A 142 -22.83 7.56 -7.66
CA GLY A 142 -21.80 6.63 -8.13
C GLY A 142 -21.13 5.87 -6.99
N ASN A 143 -20.28 4.90 -7.34
CA ASN A 143 -19.51 4.18 -6.33
C ASN A 143 -18.41 5.06 -5.73
N ARG A 144 -18.41 5.16 -4.39
CA ARG A 144 -17.42 5.92 -3.61
C ARG A 144 -16.64 5.06 -2.62
N VAL A 145 -16.89 3.75 -2.60
CA VAL A 145 -16.17 2.81 -1.73
C VAL A 145 -15.36 1.86 -2.60
N LEU A 146 -14.05 1.90 -2.47
CA LEU A 146 -13.16 0.96 -3.13
C LEU A 146 -13.01 -0.29 -2.27
N THR A 147 -13.36 -1.45 -2.83
CA THR A 147 -13.13 -2.76 -2.19
C THR A 147 -12.07 -3.54 -2.94
N PRO A 148 -10.86 -3.74 -2.39
CA PRO A 148 -9.81 -4.48 -3.07
C PRO A 148 -10.27 -5.89 -3.46
N LEU A 149 -9.97 -6.31 -4.69
CA LEU A 149 -10.35 -7.58 -5.29
C LEU A 149 -11.84 -7.93 -5.29
N GLU A 150 -12.73 -6.94 -5.10
CA GLU A 150 -14.18 -7.14 -5.04
C GLU A 150 -14.55 -8.23 -4.03
N ILE A 151 -13.87 -8.26 -2.87
CA ILE A 151 -14.19 -9.25 -1.84
C ILE A 151 -15.63 -9.02 -1.34
N PRO A 152 -16.46 -10.07 -1.20
CA PRO A 152 -17.80 -9.95 -0.63
C PRO A 152 -17.78 -9.53 0.85
N ASP A 153 -18.78 -8.75 1.25
CA ASP A 153 -19.08 -8.57 2.67
C ASP A 153 -19.62 -9.87 3.29
N TYR A 154 -19.78 -9.91 4.61
CA TYR A 154 -20.18 -11.14 5.31
C TYR A 154 -21.59 -11.63 4.92
N ASP A 155 -22.54 -10.71 4.72
CA ASP A 155 -23.92 -11.04 4.36
C ASP A 155 -24.02 -11.56 2.91
N GLU A 156 -23.05 -11.22 2.06
CA GLU A 156 -22.97 -11.63 0.67
C GLU A 156 -22.45 -13.07 0.47
N LEU A 157 -21.82 -13.68 1.49
CA LEU A 157 -21.15 -14.99 1.36
C LEU A 157 -22.08 -16.12 0.92
N ASP A 158 -23.30 -16.16 1.44
CA ASP A 158 -24.29 -17.19 1.08
C ASP A 158 -24.80 -17.03 -0.36
N SER A 159 -24.76 -15.81 -0.90
CA SER A 159 -25.27 -15.50 -2.23
C SER A 159 -24.31 -15.90 -3.36
N GLY A 160 -23.00 -15.97 -3.07
CA GLY A 160 -21.96 -16.19 -4.07
C GLY A 160 -21.79 -15.03 -5.07
N THR A 161 -22.45 -13.89 -4.83
CA THR A 161 -22.35 -12.65 -5.62
C THR A 161 -21.98 -11.48 -4.72
N THR A 162 -21.42 -10.42 -5.29
CA THR A 162 -21.08 -9.21 -4.52
C THR A 162 -21.43 -7.95 -5.29
N LYS A 163 -21.87 -6.93 -4.57
CA LYS A 163 -22.06 -5.55 -5.06
C LYS A 163 -20.77 -4.73 -4.97
N ASN A 164 -19.73 -5.24 -4.30
CA ASN A 164 -18.50 -4.52 -4.05
C ASN A 164 -17.71 -4.33 -5.36
N LEU A 165 -17.13 -3.14 -5.54
CA LEU A 165 -16.40 -2.76 -6.74
C LEU A 165 -15.01 -2.23 -6.38
N GLU A 166 -14.05 -2.41 -7.28
CA GLU A 166 -12.72 -1.79 -7.21
C GLU A 166 -12.68 -0.37 -7.83
N THR A 167 -13.74 0.06 -8.53
CA THR A 167 -13.76 1.33 -9.27
C THR A 167 -14.48 2.44 -8.52
N ILE A 168 -13.89 3.63 -8.49
CA ILE A 168 -14.51 4.87 -8.01
C ILE A 168 -15.04 5.67 -9.19
N ASP A 169 -16.26 6.19 -9.05
CA ASP A 169 -16.94 6.96 -10.08
C ASP A 169 -16.72 8.47 -9.92
N PHE A 170 -16.21 9.09 -10.97
CA PHE A 170 -16.06 10.53 -11.10
C PHE A 170 -16.97 11.07 -12.20
N LEU A 171 -17.31 12.35 -12.09
CA LEU A 171 -18.02 13.09 -13.12
C LEU A 171 -17.10 14.18 -13.68
N VAL A 172 -16.88 14.14 -14.98
CA VAL A 172 -16.23 15.21 -15.74
C VAL A 172 -17.31 15.95 -16.52
N SER A 173 -17.48 17.24 -16.24
CA SER A 173 -18.44 18.08 -16.99
C SER A 173 -17.67 19.08 -17.84
N ASN A 174 -18.00 19.17 -19.12
CA ASN A 174 -17.60 20.28 -19.98
C ASN A 174 -18.82 21.12 -20.33
N ARG A 175 -18.85 22.38 -19.88
CA ARG A 175 -20.01 23.27 -20.07
C ARG A 175 -19.91 24.17 -21.30
N GLU A 176 -18.76 24.18 -21.95
CA GLU A 176 -18.47 25.09 -23.06
C GLU A 176 -18.07 24.29 -24.31
N GLN A 177 -16.85 24.50 -24.81
CA GLN A 177 -16.35 23.90 -26.04
C GLN A 177 -15.29 22.83 -25.75
N PRO A 178 -15.08 21.86 -26.67
CA PRO A 178 -14.03 20.86 -26.50
C PRO A 178 -12.63 21.49 -26.54
N ALA A 179 -11.77 21.03 -25.64
CA ALA A 179 -10.33 21.27 -25.68
C ALA A 179 -9.67 20.56 -26.88
N ASP A 180 -8.47 20.97 -27.24
CA ASP A 180 -7.65 20.26 -28.24
C ASP A 180 -6.98 19.03 -27.61
N SER A 181 -6.69 19.09 -26.31
CA SER A 181 -6.19 17.96 -25.52
C SER A 181 -6.66 18.05 -24.07
N LEU A 182 -6.77 16.90 -23.43
CA LEU A 182 -7.12 16.76 -22.02
C LEU A 182 -6.25 15.69 -21.38
N THR A 183 -5.65 15.98 -20.24
CA THR A 183 -5.01 14.98 -19.37
C THR A 183 -5.83 14.81 -18.10
N LEU A 184 -5.86 13.59 -17.58
CA LEU A 184 -6.51 13.23 -16.33
C LEU A 184 -5.57 12.33 -15.53
N GLU A 185 -5.16 12.81 -14.37
CA GLU A 185 -4.07 12.23 -13.57
C GLU A 185 -4.49 12.08 -12.12
N VAL A 186 -4.02 11.03 -11.46
CA VAL A 186 -4.10 10.91 -10.00
C VAL A 186 -2.71 11.09 -9.42
N LEU A 187 -2.57 11.98 -8.44
CA LEU A 187 -1.30 12.31 -7.81
C LEU A 187 -1.40 12.17 -6.29
N ASP A 188 -0.31 11.75 -5.67
CA ASP A 188 -0.06 11.92 -4.22
C ASP A 188 1.05 12.96 -4.04
N GLY A 189 0.65 14.18 -3.68
CA GLY A 189 1.53 15.34 -3.69
C GLY A 189 2.04 15.65 -5.12
N SER A 190 3.33 15.43 -5.35
CA SER A 190 3.96 15.56 -6.69
C SER A 190 4.17 14.22 -7.40
N THR A 191 3.84 13.11 -6.76
CA THR A 191 4.05 11.77 -7.31
C THR A 191 2.88 11.41 -8.21
N LEU A 192 3.13 11.19 -9.49
CA LEU A 192 2.12 10.67 -10.42
C LEU A 192 1.85 9.19 -10.11
N LEU A 193 0.61 8.87 -9.74
CA LEU A 193 0.17 7.51 -9.48
C LEU A 193 -0.48 6.89 -10.71
N TYR A 194 -1.40 7.61 -11.35
CA TYR A 194 -2.18 7.16 -12.49
C TYR A 194 -2.31 8.27 -13.53
N ALA A 195 -2.35 7.90 -14.81
CA ALA A 195 -2.68 8.80 -15.91
C ALA A 195 -3.62 8.06 -16.86
N GLU A 196 -4.77 8.66 -17.17
CA GLU A 196 -5.75 8.10 -18.09
C GLU A 196 -5.18 8.07 -19.51
N ALA A 197 -5.20 6.90 -20.13
CA ALA A 197 -4.59 6.70 -21.45
C ALA A 197 -5.46 7.26 -22.58
N ASP A 198 -6.79 7.19 -22.42
CA ASP A 198 -7.75 7.68 -23.42
C ASP A 198 -8.75 8.66 -22.79
N THR A 199 -8.51 9.95 -23.02
CA THR A 199 -9.36 11.04 -22.57
C THR A 199 -10.31 11.55 -23.65
N ALA A 200 -10.34 10.92 -24.85
CA ALA A 200 -11.11 11.43 -25.98
C ALA A 200 -12.60 11.53 -25.69
N LYS A 201 -13.13 10.62 -24.87
CA LYS A 201 -14.53 10.60 -24.43
C LYS A 201 -14.90 11.76 -23.51
N LEU A 202 -13.92 12.37 -22.85
CA LEU A 202 -14.13 13.46 -21.90
C LEU A 202 -14.09 14.84 -22.56
N LEU A 203 -13.63 14.92 -23.82
CA LEU A 203 -13.49 16.18 -24.55
C LEU A 203 -14.82 16.87 -24.89
N PRO A 204 -15.86 16.18 -25.41
CA PRO A 204 -17.07 16.84 -25.89
C PRO A 204 -17.81 17.61 -24.78
N PRO A 205 -18.60 18.64 -25.12
CA PRO A 205 -19.50 19.28 -24.17
C PRO A 205 -20.50 18.27 -23.59
N GLY A 206 -20.83 18.42 -22.31
CA GLY A 206 -21.72 17.52 -21.57
C GLY A 206 -21.06 16.88 -20.35
N GLU A 207 -21.75 15.90 -19.79
CA GLU A 207 -21.33 15.14 -18.62
C GLU A 207 -20.81 13.75 -19.02
N HIS A 208 -19.64 13.39 -18.49
CA HIS A 208 -18.96 12.15 -18.80
C HIS A 208 -18.53 11.45 -17.52
N THR A 209 -18.88 10.17 -17.37
CA THR A 209 -18.37 9.36 -16.26
C THR A 209 -16.93 8.95 -16.56
N TRP A 210 -16.06 9.11 -15.58
CA TRP A 210 -14.74 8.51 -15.55
C TRP A 210 -14.64 7.58 -14.35
N GLN A 211 -13.99 6.43 -14.51
CA GLN A 211 -13.82 5.46 -13.45
C GLN A 211 -12.34 5.19 -13.24
N TRP A 212 -11.91 5.14 -11.98
CA TRP A 212 -10.56 4.76 -11.61
C TRP A 212 -10.59 3.61 -10.62
N ASP A 213 -9.74 2.60 -10.86
CA ASP A 213 -9.69 1.35 -10.08
C ASP A 213 -8.80 1.43 -8.82
N GLY A 214 -8.25 2.61 -8.50
CA GLY A 214 -7.37 2.82 -7.35
C GLY A 214 -5.93 2.36 -7.54
N TYR A 215 -5.61 1.68 -8.64
CA TYR A 215 -4.26 1.19 -8.89
C TYR A 215 -3.40 2.24 -9.61
N SER A 216 -2.12 2.22 -9.30
CA SER A 216 -1.10 3.00 -9.99
C SER A 216 -0.75 2.43 -11.38
N LEU A 217 0.03 3.20 -12.15
CA LEU A 217 0.64 2.80 -13.43
C LEU A 217 1.46 1.50 -13.34
N THR A 218 1.97 1.18 -12.15
CA THR A 218 2.74 -0.06 -11.91
C THR A 218 1.86 -1.27 -11.59
N GLY A 219 0.54 -1.09 -11.58
CA GLY A 219 -0.41 -2.14 -11.21
C GLY A 219 -0.48 -2.40 -9.70
N VAL A 220 -0.15 -1.39 -8.89
CA VAL A 220 -0.20 -1.48 -7.42
C VAL A 220 -1.31 -0.60 -6.88
N LEU A 221 -2.21 -1.19 -6.11
CA LEU A 221 -3.17 -0.51 -5.26
C LEU A 221 -2.60 -0.51 -3.83
N ASP A 222 -2.53 0.66 -3.21
CA ASP A 222 -2.04 0.82 -1.84
C ASP A 222 -3.02 1.70 -1.06
N THR A 223 -3.80 1.07 -0.20
CA THR A 223 -4.86 1.75 0.58
C THR A 223 -4.31 2.84 1.51
N LYS A 224 -3.04 2.75 1.93
CA LYS A 224 -2.39 3.80 2.71
C LYS A 224 -2.13 5.04 1.85
N VAL A 225 -1.72 4.85 0.60
CA VAL A 225 -1.55 5.93 -0.38
C VAL A 225 -2.91 6.52 -0.75
N LEU A 226 -3.93 5.68 -0.92
CA LEU A 226 -5.30 6.14 -1.19
C LEU A 226 -5.88 7.00 -0.06
N LYS A 227 -5.40 6.84 1.18
CA LYS A 227 -5.78 7.66 2.34
C LYS A 227 -4.81 8.83 2.58
N SER A 228 -3.89 9.13 1.66
CA SER A 228 -2.98 10.27 1.79
C SER A 228 -3.76 11.59 1.72
N ALA A 229 -3.48 12.50 2.65
CA ALA A 229 -4.03 13.86 2.63
C ALA A 229 -3.54 14.70 1.42
N ALA A 230 -2.53 14.23 0.69
CA ALA A 230 -2.04 14.87 -0.52
C ALA A 230 -2.56 14.21 -1.81
N LEU A 231 -3.44 13.21 -1.70
CA LEU A 231 -4.06 12.56 -2.85
C LEU A 231 -5.02 13.52 -3.54
N LYS A 232 -4.92 13.61 -4.87
CA LYS A 232 -5.81 14.42 -5.70
C LYS A 232 -5.94 13.87 -7.10
N VAL A 233 -7.03 14.21 -7.76
CA VAL A 233 -7.19 14.06 -9.20
C VAL A 233 -6.97 15.41 -9.87
N ARG A 234 -6.18 15.45 -10.94
CA ARG A 234 -5.93 16.65 -11.74
C ARG A 234 -6.43 16.43 -13.16
N LEU A 235 -7.23 17.37 -13.63
CA LEU A 235 -7.62 17.51 -15.03
C LEU A 235 -6.91 18.73 -15.62
N THR A 236 -6.23 18.57 -16.75
CA THR A 236 -5.66 19.69 -17.51
C THR A 236 -6.24 19.70 -18.92
N ALA A 237 -6.96 20.76 -19.26
CA ALA A 237 -7.51 20.98 -20.60
C ALA A 237 -6.74 22.09 -21.31
N VAL A 238 -6.38 21.88 -22.59
CA VAL A 238 -5.62 22.84 -23.40
C VAL A 238 -6.33 23.06 -24.72
N LYS A 239 -6.51 24.33 -25.11
CA LYS A 239 -7.05 24.72 -26.42
C LYS A 239 -6.30 25.95 -26.95
N GLY A 240 -5.58 25.79 -28.06
CA GLY A 240 -4.68 26.82 -28.56
C GLY A 240 -3.71 27.31 -27.48
N GLY A 241 -3.78 28.59 -27.13
CA GLY A 241 -2.99 29.19 -26.05
C GLY A 241 -3.64 29.17 -24.66
N LEU A 242 -4.87 28.66 -24.55
CA LEU A 242 -5.62 28.61 -23.30
C LEU A 242 -5.37 27.28 -22.56
N GLN A 243 -5.22 27.37 -21.25
CA GLN A 243 -5.08 26.22 -20.37
C GLN A 243 -5.99 26.37 -19.16
N GLN A 244 -6.70 25.29 -18.82
CA GLN A 244 -7.44 25.17 -17.57
C GLN A 244 -6.88 23.97 -16.79
N ILE A 245 -6.61 24.17 -15.50
CA ILE A 245 -6.25 23.11 -14.57
C ILE A 245 -7.32 23.05 -13.49
N VAL A 246 -7.88 21.86 -13.29
CA VAL A 246 -8.82 21.56 -12.21
C VAL A 246 -8.18 20.52 -11.31
N GLU A 247 -8.10 20.79 -10.01
CA GLU A 247 -7.62 19.84 -9.02
C GLU A 247 -8.77 19.51 -8.07
N LEU A 248 -9.00 18.22 -7.87
CA LEU A 248 -9.93 17.66 -6.91
C LEU A 248 -9.12 16.96 -5.82
N PRO A 249 -8.86 17.63 -4.67
CA PRO A 249 -8.32 16.95 -3.49
C PRO A 249 -9.27 15.84 -3.04
N LEU A 250 -8.72 14.74 -2.55
CA LEU A 250 -9.51 13.60 -2.06
C LEU A 250 -9.29 13.45 -0.55
N ALA A 251 -10.36 13.60 0.23
CA ALA A 251 -10.35 13.51 1.69
C ALA A 251 -10.72 12.10 2.17
N ASN A 252 -10.00 11.10 1.66
CA ASN A 252 -10.35 9.69 1.83
C ASN A 252 -10.07 9.17 3.24
N GLU A 253 -10.87 8.19 3.66
CA GLU A 253 -10.71 7.53 4.96
C GLU A 253 -10.95 6.02 4.88
N SER A 254 -10.60 5.31 5.95
CA SER A 254 -10.99 3.90 6.08
C SER A 254 -12.51 3.81 6.20
N GLU A 255 -13.12 2.91 5.43
CA GLU A 255 -14.56 2.67 5.52
C GLU A 255 -14.90 1.88 6.81
N GLU A 256 -14.11 0.86 7.13
CA GLU A 256 -14.43 -0.07 8.22
C GLU A 256 -13.61 0.20 9.48
N VAL A 257 -12.28 0.04 9.36
CA VAL A 257 -11.36 0.16 10.47
C VAL A 257 -10.06 0.84 10.03
N ASP A 258 -9.44 1.57 10.95
CA ASP A 258 -8.28 2.41 10.67
C ASP A 258 -6.95 1.68 10.87
N TRP A 259 -6.95 0.56 11.61
CA TRP A 259 -5.76 -0.18 12.03
C TRP A 259 -5.23 -1.17 10.99
N VAL A 260 -5.78 -1.21 9.77
CA VAL A 260 -5.34 -2.07 8.67
C VAL A 260 -5.08 -1.28 7.38
N ASP A 261 -4.16 -1.79 6.56
CA ASP A 261 -3.96 -1.34 5.18
C ASP A 261 -3.59 -2.53 4.28
N ALA A 262 -4.09 -2.56 3.06
CA ALA A 262 -3.68 -3.47 2.00
C ALA A 262 -2.79 -2.78 0.95
N ARG A 263 -1.85 -3.57 0.43
CA ARG A 263 -1.15 -3.35 -0.83
C ARG A 263 -1.40 -4.54 -1.75
N VAL A 264 -2.09 -4.31 -2.85
CA VAL A 264 -2.37 -5.33 -3.88
C VAL A 264 -1.51 -5.06 -5.11
N ASP A 265 -0.76 -6.07 -5.52
CA ASP A 265 -0.01 -6.05 -6.78
C ASP A 265 -0.66 -7.03 -7.75
N ARG A 266 -1.37 -6.49 -8.74
CA ARG A 266 -2.13 -7.31 -9.69
C ARG A 266 -1.27 -8.04 -10.71
N ASN A 267 -0.06 -7.55 -10.93
CA ASN A 267 0.91 -8.14 -11.87
C ASN A 267 1.64 -9.31 -11.20
N ALA A 268 2.09 -9.11 -9.96
CA ALA A 268 2.74 -10.14 -9.16
C ALA A 268 1.74 -11.15 -8.58
N LYS A 269 0.44 -10.85 -8.59
CA LYS A 269 -0.61 -11.65 -7.94
C LYS A 269 -0.34 -11.85 -6.45
N THR A 270 0.01 -10.74 -5.77
CA THR A 270 0.27 -10.72 -4.33
C THR A 270 -0.58 -9.69 -3.62
N VAL A 271 -1.01 -10.03 -2.41
CA VAL A 271 -1.63 -9.12 -1.45
C VAL A 271 -0.77 -9.10 -0.20
N GLU A 272 -0.41 -7.90 0.25
CA GLU A 272 0.20 -7.68 1.55
C GLU A 272 -0.75 -6.85 2.40
N VAL A 273 -1.17 -7.37 3.55
CA VAL A 273 -1.95 -6.61 4.53
C VAL A 273 -1.10 -6.29 5.73
N THR A 274 -0.96 -5.01 6.03
CA THR A 274 -0.36 -4.53 7.28
C THR A 274 -1.46 -4.39 8.33
N VAL A 275 -1.29 -5.09 9.45
CA VAL A 275 -2.19 -5.04 10.61
C VAL A 275 -1.46 -4.41 11.79
N ARG A 276 -2.17 -3.65 12.62
CA ARG A 276 -1.60 -2.94 13.78
C ARG A 276 -2.17 -3.43 15.10
N PRO A 277 -1.88 -4.67 15.53
CA PRO A 277 -2.35 -5.16 16.82
C PRO A 277 -1.70 -4.35 17.94
N SER A 278 -2.42 -4.19 19.06
CA SER A 278 -1.89 -3.52 20.24
C SER A 278 -1.66 -4.52 21.37
N PHE A 279 -0.47 -4.44 21.96
CA PHE A 279 -0.05 -5.27 23.08
C PHE A 279 0.46 -4.40 24.22
N SER A 280 0.28 -4.91 25.44
CA SER A 280 0.77 -4.29 26.67
C SER A 280 1.32 -5.35 27.62
N ASP A 281 2.17 -4.94 28.55
CA ASP A 281 2.72 -5.86 29.54
C ASP A 281 1.64 -6.28 30.56
N GLY A 282 1.22 -7.54 30.45
CA GLY A 282 0.30 -8.18 31.38
C GLY A 282 0.98 -8.80 32.60
N GLY A 283 2.31 -8.66 32.71
CA GLY A 283 3.11 -9.12 33.83
C GLY A 283 3.31 -10.63 33.89
N ILE A 284 3.80 -11.07 35.04
CA ILE A 284 4.06 -12.49 35.35
C ILE A 284 3.05 -12.97 36.37
N LYS A 285 2.38 -14.09 36.09
CA LYS A 285 1.43 -14.75 36.98
C LYS A 285 2.05 -15.99 37.60
N GLY A 286 2.00 -16.06 38.93
CA GLY A 286 2.55 -17.19 39.70
C GLY A 286 4.07 -17.13 39.87
N GLN A 287 4.62 -18.18 40.47
CA GLN A 287 6.06 -18.34 40.70
C GLN A 287 6.45 -19.81 40.49
N ASN A 288 7.57 -20.05 39.83
CA ASN A 288 8.14 -21.39 39.67
C ASN A 288 9.66 -21.28 39.63
N SER A 289 10.36 -21.85 40.61
CA SER A 289 11.81 -21.76 40.74
C SER A 289 12.58 -22.49 39.64
N ASN A 290 11.91 -23.36 38.89
CA ASN A 290 12.51 -24.14 37.80
C ASN A 290 12.31 -23.52 36.42
N LEU A 291 11.54 -22.42 36.34
CA LEU A 291 11.24 -21.74 35.09
C LEU A 291 11.77 -20.31 35.13
N THR A 292 12.30 -19.86 33.99
CA THR A 292 12.62 -18.45 33.77
C THR A 292 11.48 -17.81 33.00
N PRO A 293 10.78 -16.81 33.57
CA PRO A 293 9.68 -16.15 32.88
C PRO A 293 10.18 -15.42 31.63
N LEU A 294 9.40 -15.46 30.55
CA LEU A 294 9.66 -14.63 29.39
C LEU A 294 9.38 -13.15 29.70
N THR A 295 10.16 -12.28 29.09
CA THR A 295 9.93 -10.83 29.14
C THR A 295 8.76 -10.44 28.24
N TYR A 296 8.12 -9.31 28.52
CA TYR A 296 7.11 -8.73 27.63
C TYR A 296 7.60 -8.59 26.18
N ALA A 297 8.83 -8.13 25.95
CA ALA A 297 9.38 -7.99 24.60
C ALA A 297 9.52 -9.34 23.86
N ALA A 298 9.83 -10.42 24.59
CA ALA A 298 9.86 -11.76 24.02
C ALA A 298 8.45 -12.25 23.66
N LEU A 299 7.46 -12.02 24.54
CA LEU A 299 6.05 -12.32 24.26
C LEU A 299 5.53 -11.50 23.06
N GLU A 300 5.84 -10.21 23.00
CA GLU A 300 5.46 -9.35 21.87
C GLU A 300 6.01 -9.89 20.54
N THR A 301 7.28 -10.30 20.54
CA THR A 301 7.93 -10.90 19.36
C THR A 301 7.27 -12.22 18.95
N GLN A 302 6.93 -13.08 19.91
CA GLN A 302 6.24 -14.34 19.62
C GLN A 302 4.81 -14.11 19.11
N ALA A 303 4.04 -13.23 19.74
CA ALA A 303 2.68 -12.90 19.32
C ALA A 303 2.66 -12.34 17.89
N LYS A 304 3.61 -11.43 17.58
CA LYS A 304 3.85 -10.93 16.22
C LYS A 304 4.09 -12.07 15.23
N ARG A 305 5.03 -12.97 15.54
CA ARG A 305 5.35 -14.13 14.69
C ARG A 305 4.14 -15.04 14.48
N GLY A 306 3.38 -15.30 15.54
CA GLY A 306 2.16 -16.10 15.47
C GLY A 306 1.14 -15.51 14.50
N ILE A 307 0.83 -14.21 14.65
CA ILE A 307 -0.09 -13.51 13.74
C ILE A 307 0.41 -13.59 12.30
N GLU A 308 1.65 -13.18 12.03
CA GLU A 308 2.18 -13.16 10.65
C GLU A 308 2.22 -14.56 10.01
N TYR A 309 2.54 -15.58 10.80
CA TYR A 309 2.63 -16.96 10.32
C TYR A 309 1.27 -17.56 10.02
N TYR A 310 0.36 -17.53 10.99
CA TYR A 310 -0.93 -18.20 10.90
C TYR A 310 -1.94 -17.42 10.05
N TRP A 311 -1.78 -16.10 9.89
CA TRP A 311 -2.64 -15.29 9.03
C TRP A 311 -2.13 -15.11 7.59
N SER A 312 -0.92 -15.57 7.27
CA SER A 312 -0.42 -15.54 5.90
C SER A 312 -0.81 -16.79 5.12
N ARG A 313 -1.28 -16.59 3.89
CA ARG A 313 -1.55 -17.63 2.90
C ARG A 313 -0.67 -17.40 1.66
N ASN A 314 0.63 -17.60 1.82
CA ASN A 314 1.64 -17.30 0.79
C ASN A 314 2.30 -18.55 0.17
N ALA A 315 1.69 -19.74 0.36
CA ALA A 315 2.15 -21.02 -0.19
C ALA A 315 3.60 -21.41 0.21
N THR A 316 4.09 -20.93 1.36
CA THR A 316 5.42 -21.28 1.89
C THR A 316 5.38 -22.43 2.90
N ARG A 317 4.18 -22.89 3.28
CA ARG A 317 3.98 -23.91 4.31
C ARG A 317 4.36 -25.29 3.78
N ALA A 318 5.22 -26.00 4.51
CA ALA A 318 5.74 -27.31 4.11
C ALA A 318 4.63 -28.36 3.87
N GLN A 319 3.49 -28.23 4.56
CA GLN A 319 2.34 -29.14 4.44
C GLN A 319 1.47 -28.87 3.19
N GLY A 320 1.84 -27.91 2.34
CA GLY A 320 1.06 -27.56 1.15
C GLY A 320 -0.29 -26.92 1.47
N ILE A 321 -0.36 -26.19 2.59
CA ILE A 321 -1.53 -25.44 3.06
C ILE A 321 -1.31 -23.92 2.87
N ALA A 322 -2.33 -23.11 3.17
CA ALA A 322 -2.25 -21.65 3.13
C ALA A 322 -1.84 -21.13 1.73
N ASN A 323 -2.54 -21.61 0.70
CA ASN A 323 -2.19 -21.40 -0.72
C ASN A 323 -2.89 -20.19 -1.36
N GLY A 324 -2.84 -19.03 -0.73
CA GLY A 324 -3.47 -17.81 -1.25
C GLY A 324 -4.97 -17.69 -1.00
N ILE A 325 -5.56 -16.72 -1.71
CA ILE A 325 -6.98 -16.44 -1.75
C ILE A 325 -7.47 -16.38 -3.22
N ASN A 326 -8.61 -16.99 -3.50
CA ASN A 326 -9.27 -16.92 -4.81
C ASN A 326 -10.23 -15.74 -4.89
N SER A 327 -10.16 -14.97 -5.97
CA SER A 327 -11.09 -13.87 -6.28
C SER A 327 -11.61 -13.97 -7.70
N SER A 328 -12.55 -13.10 -8.08
CA SER A 328 -12.96 -12.90 -9.48
C SER A 328 -11.78 -12.53 -10.38
N LYS A 329 -10.68 -11.99 -9.81
CA LYS A 329 -9.45 -11.57 -10.50
C LYS A 329 -8.33 -12.64 -10.48
N GLY A 330 -8.64 -13.85 -10.04
CA GLY A 330 -7.73 -14.99 -9.94
C GLY A 330 -7.18 -15.23 -8.54
N LEU A 331 -6.18 -16.11 -8.46
CA LEU A 331 -5.49 -16.48 -7.23
C LEU A 331 -4.44 -15.43 -6.85
N TYR A 332 -4.43 -15.02 -5.59
CA TYR A 332 -3.42 -14.11 -5.02
C TYR A 332 -2.72 -14.74 -3.81
N LEU A 333 -1.40 -14.64 -3.74
CA LEU A 333 -0.64 -15.00 -2.55
C LEU A 333 -0.80 -13.90 -1.49
N PHE A 334 -1.17 -14.28 -0.28
CA PHE A 334 -1.56 -13.36 0.77
C PHE A 334 -0.55 -13.37 1.91
N THR A 335 -0.03 -12.21 2.27
CA THR A 335 0.93 -12.05 3.38
C THR A 335 0.41 -11.04 4.38
N VAL A 336 0.43 -11.40 5.66
CA VAL A 336 0.15 -10.48 6.77
C VAL A 336 1.46 -10.00 7.37
N LYS A 337 1.57 -8.68 7.57
CA LYS A 337 2.63 -8.04 8.35
C LYS A 337 2.03 -7.35 9.56
N ALA A 338 2.58 -7.62 10.73
CA ALA A 338 2.12 -7.01 11.98
C ALA A 338 3.06 -5.88 12.42
N ASP A 339 2.56 -4.65 12.43
CA ASP A 339 3.24 -3.45 12.94
C ASP A 339 2.73 -3.15 14.35
N ILE A 340 3.41 -3.74 15.34
CA ILE A 340 2.91 -3.79 16.71
C ILE A 340 2.84 -2.39 17.33
N ASN A 341 1.70 -2.08 17.94
CA ASN A 341 1.44 -0.81 18.65
C ASN A 341 1.51 0.46 17.78
N ALA A 342 1.72 0.34 16.47
CA ALA A 342 1.66 1.45 15.53
C ALA A 342 0.27 2.07 15.50
N LYS A 343 0.18 3.39 15.31
CA LYS A 343 -1.10 4.12 15.32
C LYS A 343 -1.63 4.36 13.90
N PRO A 344 -2.97 4.33 13.72
CA PRO A 344 -3.97 3.86 14.68
C PRO A 344 -3.85 2.33 14.91
N CYS A 345 -4.25 1.85 16.09
CA CYS A 345 -4.06 0.45 16.47
C CYS A 345 -5.37 -0.24 16.79
N ALA A 346 -5.40 -1.56 16.65
CA ALA A 346 -6.50 -2.39 17.08
C ALA A 346 -6.64 -2.39 18.62
N LYS A 347 -7.68 -3.08 19.11
CA LYS A 347 -7.93 -3.21 20.56
C LYS A 347 -6.77 -3.97 21.24
N ASN A 348 -6.38 -3.49 22.41
CA ASN A 348 -5.19 -3.97 23.13
C ASN A 348 -5.38 -5.33 23.82
N PHE A 349 -4.36 -6.18 23.75
CA PHE A 349 -4.21 -7.38 24.59
C PHE A 349 -3.00 -7.24 25.55
N PRO A 350 -3.23 -7.32 26.87
CA PRO A 350 -2.19 -7.66 27.82
C PRO A 350 -1.60 -9.05 27.53
N LEU A 351 -0.27 -9.14 27.41
CA LEU A 351 0.45 -10.39 27.27
C LEU A 351 0.99 -10.80 28.64
N THR A 352 0.57 -11.95 29.15
CA THR A 352 0.92 -12.41 30.50
C THR A 352 1.72 -13.70 30.45
N GLU A 353 2.91 -13.69 31.03
CA GLU A 353 3.68 -14.91 31.30
C GLU A 353 3.03 -15.66 32.48
N ASN A 354 2.66 -16.91 32.28
CA ASN A 354 1.96 -17.69 33.30
C ASN A 354 2.74 -18.94 33.74
N LEU A 355 3.23 -18.88 34.98
CA LEU A 355 4.04 -19.92 35.61
C LEU A 355 3.21 -20.89 36.46
N THR A 356 1.88 -20.73 36.55
CA THR A 356 1.03 -21.63 37.34
C THR A 356 0.83 -22.98 36.65
N VAL A 357 0.61 -24.03 37.45
CA VAL A 357 0.39 -25.40 36.96
C VAL A 357 -0.95 -25.58 36.20
N ASP A 358 -1.91 -24.72 36.53
CA ASP A 358 -3.24 -24.71 35.91
C ASP A 358 -3.28 -23.90 34.61
N GLY A 359 -2.27 -23.07 34.36
CA GLY A 359 -2.26 -22.14 33.23
C GLY A 359 -3.29 -21.01 33.37
N GLY A 360 -3.53 -20.34 32.27
CA GLY A 360 -4.47 -19.23 32.13
C GLY A 360 -5.20 -19.35 30.80
N ARG A 361 -6.45 -18.91 30.79
CA ARG A 361 -7.28 -18.91 29.59
C ARG A 361 -7.18 -17.56 28.90
N SER A 362 -6.64 -17.54 27.69
CA SER A 362 -6.67 -16.37 26.81
C SER A 362 -8.11 -16.06 26.39
N THR A 363 -8.39 -14.78 26.14
CA THR A 363 -9.73 -14.34 25.75
C THR A 363 -9.71 -12.98 25.05
N SER A 364 -10.66 -12.79 24.13
CA SER A 364 -10.98 -11.53 23.47
C SER A 364 -12.43 -11.07 23.71
N LEU A 365 -13.11 -11.67 24.70
CA LEU A 365 -14.52 -11.39 25.01
C LEU A 365 -14.72 -9.93 25.44
N GLY A 366 -15.81 -9.31 25.00
CA GLY A 366 -16.09 -7.87 25.09
C GLY A 366 -15.73 -7.21 26.43
N GLY A 367 -14.54 -6.60 26.50
CA GLY A 367 -14.01 -5.87 27.66
C GLY A 367 -12.91 -6.59 28.44
N PHE A 368 -12.74 -7.89 28.23
CA PHE A 368 -11.71 -8.72 28.85
C PHE A 368 -10.78 -9.25 27.76
N ARG A 369 -9.57 -8.71 27.71
CA ARG A 369 -8.52 -9.15 26.79
C ARG A 369 -7.32 -9.59 27.59
N VAL A 370 -6.78 -10.77 27.30
CA VAL A 370 -5.49 -11.25 27.79
C VAL A 370 -5.05 -12.41 26.92
N ILE A 371 -3.75 -12.52 26.67
CA ILE A 371 -3.14 -13.68 26.04
C ILE A 371 -2.12 -14.23 27.02
N HIS A 372 -2.28 -15.50 27.40
CA HIS A 372 -1.39 -16.17 28.34
C HIS A 372 -0.35 -17.03 27.60
N HIS A 373 0.93 -16.81 27.92
CA HIS A 373 1.97 -17.77 27.62
C HIS A 373 2.08 -18.75 28.81
N ASN A 374 1.67 -20.01 28.62
CA ASN A 374 1.38 -20.95 29.71
C ASN A 374 2.56 -21.87 30.07
N SER A 375 3.76 -21.32 30.32
CA SER A 375 4.97 -22.11 30.65
C SER A 375 4.76 -23.10 31.80
N GLY A 376 4.09 -22.68 32.88
CA GLY A 376 3.87 -23.53 34.05
C GLY A 376 3.02 -24.77 33.75
N TYR A 377 2.00 -24.59 32.92
CA TYR A 377 1.07 -25.64 32.51
C TYR A 377 1.76 -26.74 31.70
N TRP A 378 2.60 -26.35 30.74
CA TRP A 378 3.35 -27.28 29.89
C TRP A 378 4.48 -27.97 30.66
N SER A 379 5.18 -27.22 31.50
CA SER A 379 6.28 -27.73 32.33
C SER A 379 5.85 -28.85 33.27
N VAL A 380 4.76 -28.68 34.01
CA VAL A 380 4.28 -29.72 34.95
C VAL A 380 3.83 -31.00 34.25
N ARG A 381 3.41 -30.88 32.98
CA ARG A 381 3.02 -32.00 32.12
C ARG A 381 4.20 -32.66 31.41
N ARG A 382 5.42 -32.16 31.63
CA ARG A 382 6.68 -32.67 31.07
C ARG A 382 6.75 -32.62 29.53
N TYR A 383 6.08 -31.64 28.93
CA TYR A 383 6.29 -31.34 27.51
C TYR A 383 7.57 -30.53 27.30
N PRO A 384 8.16 -30.56 26.08
CA PRO A 384 9.27 -29.70 25.72
C PRO A 384 8.94 -28.21 25.91
N ALA A 385 9.94 -27.41 26.27
CA ALA A 385 9.75 -25.98 26.56
C ALA A 385 9.14 -25.18 25.38
N ILE A 386 9.43 -25.60 24.14
CA ILE A 386 8.88 -24.99 22.92
C ILE A 386 7.35 -25.05 22.83
N PHE A 387 6.69 -25.96 23.57
CA PHE A 387 5.23 -26.11 23.49
C PHE A 387 4.47 -24.89 24.00
N SER A 388 5.00 -24.19 25.02
CA SER A 388 4.39 -22.94 25.46
C SER A 388 4.55 -21.84 24.40
N ASP A 389 5.68 -21.81 23.71
CA ASP A 389 5.95 -20.85 22.64
C ASP A 389 5.01 -21.10 21.43
N GLU A 390 4.87 -22.35 20.98
CA GLU A 390 4.01 -22.73 19.85
C GLU A 390 2.53 -22.53 20.17
N GLU A 391 2.08 -22.94 21.37
CA GLU A 391 0.71 -22.66 21.82
C GLU A 391 0.45 -21.16 21.84
N PHE A 392 1.36 -20.37 22.40
CA PHE A 392 1.18 -18.93 22.51
C PHE A 392 1.17 -18.22 21.15
N MET A 393 2.00 -18.66 20.20
CA MET A 393 1.96 -18.17 18.82
C MET A 393 0.59 -18.46 18.18
N HIS A 394 0.10 -19.69 18.30
CA HIS A 394 -1.21 -20.09 17.78
C HIS A 394 -2.36 -19.33 18.45
N THR A 395 -2.35 -19.24 19.77
CA THR A 395 -3.35 -18.51 20.55
C THR A 395 -3.32 -17.02 20.25
N SER A 396 -2.15 -16.41 20.04
CA SER A 396 -2.07 -15.00 19.65
C SER A 396 -2.75 -14.73 18.31
N ALA A 397 -2.56 -15.63 17.33
CA ALA A 397 -3.24 -15.56 16.05
C ALA A 397 -4.76 -15.77 16.16
N HIS A 398 -5.20 -16.66 17.05
CA HIS A 398 -6.61 -16.92 17.35
C HIS A 398 -7.30 -15.71 17.97
N GLU A 399 -6.71 -15.12 19.02
CA GLU A 399 -7.29 -13.96 19.71
C GLU A 399 -7.28 -12.71 18.83
N PHE A 400 -6.24 -12.55 17.99
CA PHE A 400 -6.24 -11.55 16.92
C PHE A 400 -7.38 -11.78 15.93
N GLY A 401 -7.67 -13.03 15.59
CA GLY A 401 -8.79 -13.37 14.72
C GLY A 401 -10.14 -12.91 15.23
N HIS A 402 -10.36 -12.94 16.55
CA HIS A 402 -11.57 -12.34 17.11
C HIS A 402 -11.66 -10.83 16.85
N LEU A 403 -10.56 -10.08 16.75
CA LEU A 403 -10.64 -8.67 16.35
C LEU A 403 -11.15 -8.53 14.92
N VAL A 404 -10.53 -9.27 13.99
CA VAL A 404 -10.91 -9.27 12.57
C VAL A 404 -12.36 -9.70 12.38
N LEU A 405 -12.74 -10.84 12.94
CA LEU A 405 -14.06 -11.43 12.71
C LEU A 405 -15.18 -10.69 13.43
N ASN A 406 -14.90 -9.95 14.51
CA ASN A 406 -15.90 -9.08 15.12
C ASN A 406 -16.18 -7.83 14.26
N ASP A 407 -15.17 -7.33 13.54
CA ASP A 407 -15.31 -6.15 12.68
C ASP A 407 -15.84 -6.53 11.28
N TYR A 408 -15.51 -7.74 10.76
CA TYR A 408 -15.99 -8.23 9.45
C TYR A 408 -17.33 -8.99 9.51
N GLY A 409 -17.56 -9.79 10.56
CA GLY A 409 -18.62 -10.81 10.60
C GLY A 409 -20.04 -10.27 10.79
N ASP A 410 -20.88 -11.08 11.45
CA ASP A 410 -22.29 -10.77 11.70
C ASP A 410 -22.55 -9.58 12.65
N GLY A 411 -21.48 -8.98 13.18
CA GLY A 411 -21.52 -7.78 14.00
C GLY A 411 -22.30 -7.92 15.31
N GLY A 412 -22.75 -6.79 15.85
CA GLY A 412 -23.56 -6.74 17.07
C GLY A 412 -22.76 -6.86 18.38
N LEU A 413 -23.49 -6.86 19.51
CA LEU A 413 -22.89 -6.89 20.85
C LEU A 413 -22.24 -8.24 21.19
N ILE A 414 -22.72 -9.32 20.57
CA ILE A 414 -22.23 -10.69 20.75
C ILE A 414 -22.20 -11.32 19.35
N PRO A 415 -21.13 -11.10 18.55
CA PRO A 415 -21.03 -11.61 17.19
C PRO A 415 -20.90 -13.14 17.22
N HIS A 416 -21.84 -13.82 16.58
CA HIS A 416 -21.91 -15.27 16.54
C HIS A 416 -20.74 -15.85 15.76
N TYR A 417 -20.42 -15.30 14.59
CA TYR A 417 -19.42 -15.86 13.68
C TYR A 417 -18.07 -16.07 14.36
N SER A 418 -17.64 -15.02 15.07
CA SER A 418 -16.40 -15.01 15.83
C SER A 418 -16.50 -15.82 17.13
N TRP A 419 -17.55 -15.62 17.95
CA TRP A 419 -17.58 -16.17 19.32
C TRP A 419 -18.07 -17.62 19.39
N SER A 420 -18.79 -18.10 18.38
CA SER A 420 -19.13 -19.51 18.22
C SER A 420 -17.97 -20.31 17.62
N HIS A 421 -16.83 -19.68 17.31
CA HIS A 421 -15.71 -20.31 16.61
C HIS A 421 -16.19 -20.95 15.31
N LYS A 422 -16.96 -20.21 14.51
CA LYS A 422 -17.57 -20.69 13.26
C LYS A 422 -18.42 -21.94 13.50
N ASP A 423 -19.24 -21.86 14.53
CA ASP A 423 -20.18 -22.87 15.00
C ASP A 423 -19.55 -24.13 15.60
N THR A 424 -18.26 -24.12 15.90
CA THR A 424 -17.59 -25.24 16.57
C THR A 424 -17.63 -25.16 18.10
N SER A 425 -18.12 -24.05 18.66
CA SER A 425 -18.39 -23.88 20.08
C SER A 425 -19.74 -23.21 20.36
N THR A 426 -20.15 -23.23 21.62
CA THR A 426 -21.19 -22.33 22.13
C THR A 426 -20.68 -20.88 22.15
N VAL A 427 -21.55 -19.90 21.94
CA VAL A 427 -21.16 -18.48 21.80
C VAL A 427 -20.60 -17.88 23.09
N LEU A 428 -21.34 -17.98 24.20
CA LEU A 428 -20.96 -17.31 25.45
C LEU A 428 -20.04 -18.14 26.33
N THR A 429 -20.31 -19.45 26.44
CA THR A 429 -19.48 -20.32 27.28
C THR A 429 -18.26 -20.83 26.53
N GLN A 430 -18.23 -20.70 25.19
CA GLN A 430 -17.16 -21.21 24.32
C GLN A 430 -16.81 -22.68 24.60
N ARG A 431 -17.79 -23.44 25.11
CA ARG A 431 -17.70 -24.89 25.22
C ARG A 431 -17.69 -25.48 23.82
N ARG A 432 -16.70 -26.32 23.53
CA ARG A 432 -16.57 -27.09 22.28
C ARG A 432 -17.86 -27.87 22.04
N LYS A 433 -18.34 -27.87 20.81
CA LYS A 433 -19.43 -28.76 20.39
C LYS A 433 -18.88 -30.16 20.17
N ASP A 434 -19.71 -31.17 20.42
CA ASP A 434 -19.37 -32.55 20.13
C ASP A 434 -19.26 -32.77 18.60
N ASN A 435 -18.56 -33.81 18.21
CA ASN A 435 -18.41 -34.28 16.83
C ASN A 435 -17.62 -33.38 15.85
N ASN A 436 -16.95 -32.32 16.34
CA ASN A 436 -15.94 -31.60 15.54
C ASN A 436 -14.53 -32.11 15.85
N TYR A 437 -14.16 -33.27 15.33
CA TYR A 437 -12.85 -33.88 15.57
C TYR A 437 -11.77 -33.32 14.65
N ILE A 438 -10.51 -33.34 15.11
CA ILE A 438 -9.37 -32.95 14.28
C ILE A 438 -9.27 -33.92 13.09
N PRO A 439 -9.37 -33.44 11.83
CA PRO A 439 -9.23 -34.30 10.67
C PRO A 439 -7.80 -34.83 10.55
N ALA A 440 -7.67 -36.05 10.01
CA ALA A 440 -6.37 -36.72 9.87
C ALA A 440 -5.42 -36.03 8.87
N THR A 441 -5.97 -35.30 7.90
CA THR A 441 -5.22 -34.57 6.89
C THR A 441 -5.88 -33.23 6.61
N GLY A 442 -5.15 -32.34 5.90
CA GLY A 442 -5.64 -31.03 5.49
C GLY A 442 -5.38 -29.93 6.51
N GLU A 443 -5.70 -28.72 6.07
CA GLU A 443 -5.55 -27.46 6.83
C GLU A 443 -6.54 -27.42 8.01
N LEU A 444 -6.06 -26.93 9.15
CA LEU A 444 -6.85 -26.72 10.36
C LEU A 444 -7.08 -25.22 10.56
N ASP A 445 -8.33 -24.81 10.65
CA ASP A 445 -8.65 -23.41 10.90
C ASP A 445 -8.25 -23.01 12.32
N VAL A 446 -7.41 -21.97 12.43
CA VAL A 446 -7.00 -21.37 13.72
C VAL A 446 -8.21 -20.96 14.56
N MET A 447 -9.32 -20.57 13.94
CA MET A 447 -10.53 -20.15 14.66
C MET A 447 -11.38 -21.31 15.15
N HIS A 448 -11.15 -22.56 14.71
CA HIS A 448 -11.99 -23.70 15.09
C HIS A 448 -11.61 -24.30 16.46
N TYR A 449 -12.64 -24.70 17.19
CA TYR A 449 -12.53 -25.50 18.41
C TYR A 449 -12.83 -26.96 18.10
N PHE A 450 -11.94 -27.85 18.49
CA PHE A 450 -12.12 -29.29 18.30
C PHE A 450 -12.63 -29.96 19.58
N THR A 451 -13.47 -30.98 19.43
CA THR A 451 -14.08 -31.75 20.53
C THR A 451 -13.04 -32.12 21.59
N GLU A 452 -11.94 -32.70 21.15
CA GLU A 452 -10.81 -33.13 21.96
C GLU A 452 -9.56 -32.35 21.54
N PRO A 453 -8.70 -31.92 22.47
CA PRO A 453 -7.41 -31.37 22.11
C PRO A 453 -6.47 -32.46 21.56
N PRO A 454 -5.38 -32.08 20.85
CA PRO A 454 -4.33 -33.04 20.51
C PRO A 454 -3.78 -33.76 21.74
N SER A 455 -3.43 -35.04 21.58
CA SER A 455 -2.85 -35.86 22.66
C SER A 455 -1.48 -36.39 22.26
N GLY A 456 -0.47 -36.07 23.09
CA GLY A 456 0.92 -36.43 22.84
C GLY A 456 1.67 -35.42 21.98
N GLU A 457 3.00 -35.46 22.06
CA GLU A 457 3.91 -34.48 21.46
C GLU A 457 3.74 -34.37 19.94
N SER A 458 3.72 -35.49 19.23
CA SER A 458 3.59 -35.52 17.78
C SER A 458 2.27 -34.95 17.27
N ALA A 459 1.18 -35.16 18.01
CA ALA A 459 -0.15 -34.67 17.62
C ALA A 459 -0.26 -33.14 17.76
N TRP A 460 0.39 -32.57 18.78
CA TRP A 460 0.45 -31.12 18.96
C TRP A 460 1.29 -30.44 17.88
N LEU A 461 2.46 -31.00 17.57
CA LEU A 461 3.31 -30.47 16.50
C LEU A 461 2.60 -30.54 15.13
N ASP A 462 1.97 -31.68 14.82
CA ASP A 462 1.14 -31.82 13.60
C ASP A 462 -0.01 -30.81 13.57
N PHE A 463 -0.69 -30.60 14.71
CA PHE A 463 -1.76 -29.62 14.82
C PHE A 463 -1.27 -28.21 14.45
N TRP A 464 -0.19 -27.73 15.08
CA TRP A 464 0.35 -26.40 14.80
C TRP A 464 0.90 -26.26 13.38
N ASP A 465 1.49 -27.32 12.82
CA ASP A 465 2.00 -27.32 11.45
C ASP A 465 0.88 -27.23 10.40
N ARG A 466 -0.27 -27.86 10.68
CA ARG A 466 -1.45 -27.84 9.82
C ARG A 466 -2.39 -26.67 10.08
N SER A 467 -2.20 -25.91 11.15
CA SER A 467 -2.99 -24.72 11.45
C SER A 467 -2.69 -23.56 10.51
N SER A 468 -3.75 -22.94 10.01
CA SER A 468 -3.75 -21.67 9.27
C SER A 468 -5.12 -21.04 9.42
N ILE A 469 -5.21 -19.72 9.40
CA ILE A 469 -6.50 -19.05 9.25
C ILE A 469 -7.17 -19.49 7.94
N SER A 470 -8.50 -19.62 7.90
CA SER A 470 -9.19 -20.03 6.67
C SER A 470 -9.09 -18.98 5.55
N GLU A 471 -9.20 -19.41 4.29
CA GLU A 471 -9.24 -18.50 3.12
C GLU A 471 -10.32 -17.41 3.28
N GLN A 472 -11.49 -17.77 3.81
CA GLN A 472 -12.61 -16.85 4.00
C GLN A 472 -12.28 -15.73 4.99
N ASP A 473 -11.65 -16.06 6.10
CA ASP A 473 -11.37 -15.08 7.15
C ASP A 473 -10.29 -14.07 6.72
N VAL A 474 -9.33 -14.48 5.88
CA VAL A 474 -8.33 -13.56 5.32
C VAL A 474 -8.89 -12.70 4.20
N LYS A 475 -9.90 -13.18 3.47
CA LYS A 475 -10.72 -12.33 2.61
C LYS A 475 -11.43 -11.27 3.45
N GLY A 476 -12.03 -11.67 4.58
CA GLY A 476 -12.61 -10.72 5.54
C GLY A 476 -11.61 -9.66 6.01
N LEU A 477 -10.38 -10.05 6.32
CA LEU A 477 -9.31 -9.09 6.64
C LEU A 477 -9.00 -8.13 5.48
N LEU A 478 -8.97 -8.61 4.23
CA LEU A 478 -8.78 -7.75 3.07
C LEU A 478 -9.96 -6.78 2.87
N TRP A 479 -11.18 -7.26 3.09
CA TRP A 479 -12.38 -6.45 3.01
C TRP A 479 -12.34 -5.26 3.99
N LEU A 480 -11.85 -5.46 5.21
CA LEU A 480 -11.67 -4.39 6.20
C LEU A 480 -10.72 -3.26 5.76
N THR A 481 -9.96 -3.43 4.66
CA THR A 481 -9.04 -2.41 4.12
C THR A 481 -9.70 -1.43 3.14
N ARG A 482 -11.02 -1.55 2.95
CA ARG A 482 -11.84 -0.66 2.10
C ARG A 482 -11.60 0.82 2.40
N VAL A 483 -11.62 1.62 1.34
CA VAL A 483 -11.40 3.06 1.39
C VAL A 483 -12.65 3.78 0.89
N GLN A 484 -13.14 4.71 1.69
CA GLN A 484 -14.21 5.63 1.33
C GLN A 484 -13.62 6.90 0.72
N PHE A 485 -14.20 7.34 -0.39
CA PHE A 485 -13.75 8.52 -1.13
C PHE A 485 -14.69 9.71 -0.91
N HIS A 486 -14.09 10.84 -0.56
CA HIS A 486 -14.76 12.12 -0.33
C HIS A 486 -14.07 13.23 -1.11
N ASP A 487 -14.85 14.20 -1.60
CA ASP A 487 -14.39 15.38 -2.36
C ASP A 487 -14.55 16.70 -1.60
#